data_AF-A0A381RHB1-F1
#
_entry.id   AF-A0A381RHB1-F1
#
_cell.length_a   1.000
_cell.length_b   1.000
_cell.length_c   1.000
_cell.angle_alpha   90.00
_cell.angle_beta   90.00
_cell.angle_gamma   90.00
#
_symmetry.space_group_name_H-M   'P 1'
#
loop_
_entity.id
_entity.type
_entity.pdbx_description
1 polymer ?
#
loop_
_entity_poly.entity_id
_entity_poly.type
_entity_poly.pdbx_seq_one_letter_code
_entity_poly.pdbx_strand_id
1 'polypeptide(L)'
;VLSGFGINCETETMAVFEMVGAAADRIHVNRLVGGEATLSDYHIMAIPGGFSFGDHLGSGRLLGNRLRFGLREQVLEFVKSGKPIIGICNGFQVLVKMGLLPGDDEVSLTQTASLALNDSGHYENRWVTLEFDPSSPCIWTKGMQRIRVPVRHGEGKFVTDERALLDKWAESGQLVVRYVDPDTPYPSPSDEPLPYPTSPNQSWRNIAGVC
;
A
#
# COMPACT_ATOMS: atom_id res chain seq x y z
N VAL A 1 -9.50 -1.77 11.58
CA VAL A 1 -8.16 -2.28 11.22
C VAL A 1 -8.25 -3.79 10.99
N LEU A 2 -7.84 -4.27 9.81
CA LEU A 2 -7.86 -5.71 9.52
C LEU A 2 -6.75 -6.42 10.30
N SER A 3 -7.08 -7.60 10.83
CA SER A 3 -6.14 -8.57 11.39
C SER A 3 -6.28 -9.92 10.69
N GLY A 4 -5.29 -10.79 10.89
CA GLY A 4 -5.23 -12.07 10.21
C GLY A 4 -3.97 -12.84 10.56
N PHE A 5 -3.88 -14.07 10.07
CA PHE A 5 -2.67 -14.87 10.24
C PHE A 5 -1.44 -14.13 9.66
N GLY A 6 -0.43 -13.90 10.50
CA GLY A 6 0.86 -13.31 10.13
C GLY A 6 0.86 -11.79 9.96
N ILE A 7 -0.30 -11.12 10.05
CA ILE A 7 -0.34 -9.67 10.24
C ILE A 7 0.21 -9.36 11.65
N ASN A 8 1.03 -8.32 11.78
CA ASN A 8 1.70 -8.03 13.05
C ASN A 8 1.84 -6.53 13.38
N CYS A 9 1.22 -5.66 12.58
CA CYS A 9 1.26 -4.21 12.77
C CYS A 9 -0.11 -3.61 13.14
N GLU A 10 -1.06 -4.43 13.63
CA GLU A 10 -2.41 -3.96 13.93
C GLU A 10 -2.44 -2.97 15.10
N THR A 11 -1.67 -3.24 16.14
CA THR A 11 -1.74 -2.50 17.41
C THR A 11 -1.31 -1.05 17.24
N GLU A 12 -0.18 -0.81 16.58
CA GLU A 12 0.31 0.53 16.28
C GLU A 12 -0.58 1.25 15.27
N THR A 13 -1.14 0.51 14.30
CA THR A 13 -2.08 1.11 13.32
C THR A 13 -3.33 1.60 14.02
N MET A 14 -3.90 0.80 14.93
CA MET A 14 -5.05 1.19 15.75
C MET A 14 -4.72 2.39 16.62
N ALA A 15 -3.58 2.36 17.32
CA ALA A 15 -3.16 3.45 18.18
C ALA A 15 -3.07 4.78 17.41
N VAL A 16 -2.56 4.77 16.17
CA VAL A 16 -2.50 5.99 15.34
C VAL A 16 -3.88 6.51 14.95
N PHE A 17 -4.81 5.63 14.58
CA PHE A 17 -6.19 6.03 14.29
C PHE A 17 -6.89 6.63 15.53
N GLU A 18 -6.70 6.02 16.70
CA GLU A 18 -7.26 6.49 17.96
C GLU A 18 -6.66 7.83 18.40
N MET A 19 -5.35 8.03 18.22
CA MET A 19 -4.67 9.30 18.50
C MET A 19 -5.25 10.47 17.70
N VAL A 20 -5.80 10.22 16.50
CA VAL A 20 -6.41 11.25 15.64
C VAL A 20 -7.95 11.26 15.73
N GLY A 21 -8.53 10.59 16.74
CA GLY A 21 -9.94 10.69 17.10
C GLY A 21 -10.87 9.66 16.45
N ALA A 22 -10.34 8.64 15.76
CA ALA A 22 -11.16 7.54 15.27
C ALA A 22 -11.38 6.46 16.36
N ALA A 23 -12.51 5.76 16.29
CA ALA A 23 -12.68 4.49 17.02
C ALA A 23 -12.18 3.34 16.15
N ALA A 24 -11.21 2.58 16.64
CA ALA A 24 -10.58 1.52 15.86
C ALA A 24 -10.97 0.13 16.39
N ASP A 25 -11.61 -0.68 15.55
CA ASP A 25 -11.81 -2.10 15.82
C ASP A 25 -10.75 -2.96 15.15
N ARG A 26 -10.31 -4.00 15.86
CA ARG A 26 -9.46 -5.06 15.30
C ARG A 26 -10.34 -6.18 14.74
N ILE A 27 -10.44 -6.28 13.42
CA ILE A 27 -11.33 -7.23 12.75
C ILE A 27 -10.51 -8.30 12.02
N HIS A 28 -10.61 -9.53 12.51
CA HIS A 28 -9.99 -10.67 11.84
C HIS A 28 -10.71 -10.94 10.51
N VAL A 29 -9.96 -11.10 9.42
CA VAL A 29 -10.52 -11.28 8.06
C VAL A 29 -11.57 -12.40 7.97
N ASN A 30 -11.42 -13.47 8.75
CA ASN A 30 -12.40 -14.57 8.78
C ASN A 30 -13.77 -14.15 9.33
N ARG A 31 -13.85 -13.14 10.20
CA ARG A 31 -15.14 -12.65 10.71
C ARG A 31 -15.93 -11.94 9.61
N LEU A 32 -15.24 -11.21 8.72
CA LEU A 32 -15.86 -10.62 7.54
C LEU A 32 -16.29 -11.70 6.55
N VAL A 33 -15.40 -12.65 6.24
CA VAL A 33 -15.69 -13.74 5.29
C VAL A 33 -16.81 -14.65 5.80
N GLY A 34 -16.88 -14.86 7.12
CA GLY A 34 -17.92 -15.65 7.77
C GLY A 34 -19.24 -14.90 8.01
N GLY A 35 -19.31 -13.61 7.69
CA GLY A 35 -20.51 -12.79 7.88
C GLY A 35 -20.80 -12.38 9.33
N GLU A 36 -19.86 -12.58 10.26
CA GLU A 36 -19.98 -12.11 11.65
C GLU A 36 -19.78 -10.59 11.78
N ALA A 37 -19.22 -9.96 10.76
CA ALA A 37 -19.03 -8.52 10.63
C ALA A 37 -19.17 -8.13 9.15
N THR A 38 -19.54 -6.89 8.85
CA THR A 38 -19.60 -6.39 7.47
C THR A 38 -18.77 -5.11 7.31
N LEU A 39 -18.18 -4.90 6.14
CA LEU A 39 -17.43 -3.68 5.84
C LEU A 39 -18.32 -2.43 5.85
N SER A 40 -19.63 -2.58 5.61
CA SER A 40 -20.58 -1.46 5.62
C SER A 40 -20.67 -0.77 6.99
N ASP A 41 -20.35 -1.48 8.08
CA ASP A 41 -20.36 -0.95 9.45
C ASP A 41 -19.25 0.08 9.72
N TYR A 42 -18.26 0.16 8.82
CA TYR A 42 -17.06 0.99 9.01
C TYR A 42 -17.00 2.15 8.03
N HIS A 43 -16.30 3.22 8.43
CA HIS A 43 -16.02 4.38 7.58
C HIS A 43 -14.65 4.32 6.91
N ILE A 44 -13.69 3.59 7.50
CA ILE A 44 -12.30 3.49 7.03
C ILE A 44 -11.85 2.03 7.13
N MET A 45 -11.21 1.53 6.06
CA MET A 45 -10.55 0.23 6.07
C MET A 45 -9.03 0.42 6.07
N ALA A 46 -8.36 -0.07 7.09
CA ALA A 46 -6.90 -0.09 7.17
C ALA A 46 -6.40 -1.53 7.13
N ILE A 47 -5.49 -1.82 6.21
CA ILE A 47 -4.77 -3.08 6.10
C ILE A 47 -3.32 -2.83 6.55
N PRO A 48 -2.93 -3.30 7.74
CA PRO A 48 -1.62 -3.00 8.30
C PRO A 48 -0.52 -3.90 7.73
N GLY A 49 0.72 -3.63 8.16
CA GLY A 49 1.90 -4.42 7.81
C GLY A 49 1.95 -5.81 8.46
N GLY A 50 2.93 -6.59 8.02
CA GLY A 50 3.21 -7.94 8.52
C GLY A 50 3.65 -8.89 7.41
N PHE A 51 3.34 -10.17 7.59
CA PHE A 51 3.63 -11.26 6.67
C PHE A 51 2.37 -12.11 6.56
N SER A 52 1.29 -11.58 5.95
CA SER A 52 0.01 -12.31 5.95
C SER A 52 0.18 -13.69 5.33
N PHE A 53 -0.24 -14.72 6.06
CA PHE A 53 -0.02 -16.13 5.74
C PHE A 53 1.45 -16.53 5.51
N GLY A 54 2.38 -15.85 6.19
CA GLY A 54 3.83 -16.08 6.10
C GLY A 54 4.42 -15.71 4.74
N ASP A 55 3.67 -15.00 3.88
CA ASP A 55 4.03 -14.69 2.50
C ASP A 55 4.41 -15.93 1.65
N HIS A 56 3.96 -17.13 2.04
CA HIS A 56 4.35 -18.41 1.41
C HIS A 56 3.97 -18.52 -0.08
N LEU A 57 2.98 -17.76 -0.55
CA LEU A 57 2.56 -17.71 -1.96
C LEU A 57 2.89 -16.36 -2.62
N GLY A 58 3.86 -15.64 -2.06
CA GLY A 58 4.15 -14.24 -2.36
C GLY A 58 3.39 -13.29 -1.45
N SER A 59 4.02 -12.16 -1.15
CA SER A 59 3.61 -11.26 -0.07
C SER A 59 2.21 -10.67 -0.25
N GLY A 60 1.32 -10.87 0.73
CA GLY A 60 -0.06 -10.38 0.63
C GLY A 60 -0.94 -11.06 -0.45
N ARG A 61 -0.45 -12.05 -1.20
CA ARG A 61 -1.20 -12.72 -2.29
C ARG A 61 -2.44 -13.44 -1.77
N LEU A 62 -2.28 -14.23 -0.71
CA LEU A 62 -3.38 -15.04 -0.18
C LEU A 62 -4.44 -14.17 0.48
N LEU A 63 -4.03 -13.17 1.28
CA LEU A 63 -4.97 -12.21 1.86
C LEU A 63 -5.67 -11.37 0.78
N GLY A 64 -4.94 -10.88 -0.24
CA GLY A 64 -5.52 -10.22 -1.40
C GLY A 64 -6.57 -11.07 -2.12
N ASN A 65 -6.31 -12.36 -2.32
CA ASN A 65 -7.29 -13.28 -2.91
C ASN A 65 -8.52 -13.48 -2.00
N ARG A 66 -8.35 -13.55 -0.68
CA ARG A 66 -9.48 -13.65 0.26
C ARG A 66 -10.37 -12.41 0.17
N LEU A 67 -9.79 -11.21 0.08
CA LEU A 67 -10.57 -9.99 -0.13
C LEU A 67 -11.23 -9.97 -1.51
N ARG A 68 -10.46 -10.28 -2.57
CA ARG A 68 -10.91 -10.26 -3.96
C ARG A 68 -12.05 -11.21 -4.27
N PHE A 69 -12.05 -12.40 -3.68
CA PHE A 69 -13.03 -13.46 -3.98
C PHE A 69 -14.01 -13.69 -2.84
N GLY A 70 -13.58 -13.58 -1.58
CA GLY A 70 -14.42 -13.81 -0.41
C GLY A 70 -15.20 -12.57 0.05
N LEU A 71 -14.70 -11.36 -0.24
CA LEU A 71 -15.32 -10.09 0.17
C LEU A 71 -15.53 -9.14 -1.02
N ARG A 72 -15.59 -9.68 -2.24
CA ARG A 72 -15.61 -8.91 -3.49
C ARG A 72 -16.63 -7.78 -3.46
N GLU A 73 -17.88 -8.13 -3.19
CA GLU A 73 -19.01 -7.20 -3.24
C GLU A 73 -18.87 -6.13 -2.16
N GLN A 74 -18.55 -6.53 -0.93
CA GLN A 74 -18.34 -5.60 0.18
C GLN A 74 -17.21 -4.61 -0.09
N VAL A 75 -16.08 -5.07 -0.65
CA VAL A 75 -14.94 -4.19 -1.00
C VAL A 75 -15.33 -3.23 -2.12
N LEU A 76 -15.99 -3.70 -3.17
CA LEU A 76 -16.43 -2.86 -4.28
C LEU A 76 -17.44 -1.80 -3.81
N GLU A 77 -18.41 -2.17 -2.98
CA GLU A 77 -19.37 -1.25 -2.40
C GLU A 77 -18.69 -0.22 -1.49
N PHE A 78 -17.73 -0.64 -0.68
CA PHE A 78 -16.95 0.25 0.19
C PHE A 78 -16.21 1.33 -0.61
N VAL A 79 -15.52 0.92 -1.68
CA VAL A 79 -14.78 1.83 -2.57
C VAL A 79 -15.75 2.76 -3.31
N LYS A 80 -16.83 2.23 -3.90
CA LYS A 80 -17.84 3.02 -4.63
C LYS A 80 -18.57 4.02 -3.74
N SER A 81 -18.67 3.74 -2.44
CA SER A 81 -19.21 4.66 -1.44
C SER A 81 -18.24 5.78 -1.07
N GLY A 82 -17.05 5.85 -1.69
CA GLY A 82 -16.03 6.86 -1.40
C GLY A 82 -15.35 6.69 -0.06
N LYS A 83 -15.49 5.52 0.59
CA LYS A 83 -14.91 5.28 1.92
C LYS A 83 -13.40 5.04 1.83
N PRO A 84 -12.57 5.72 2.64
CA PRO A 84 -11.12 5.61 2.58
C PRO A 84 -10.58 4.21 2.87
N ILE A 85 -9.59 3.78 2.07
CA ILE A 85 -8.79 2.58 2.30
C ILE A 85 -7.32 2.96 2.38
N ILE A 86 -6.58 2.37 3.32
CA ILE A 86 -5.12 2.48 3.41
C ILE A 86 -4.49 1.09 3.57
N GLY A 87 -3.43 0.84 2.80
CA GLY A 87 -2.61 -0.37 2.89
C GLY A 87 -1.17 -0.01 3.20
N ILE A 88 -0.60 -0.57 4.27
CA ILE A 88 0.76 -0.25 4.73
C ILE A 88 1.63 -1.51 4.63
N CYS A 89 2.78 -1.44 3.95
CA CYS A 89 3.69 -2.58 3.75
C CYS A 89 2.95 -3.81 3.18
N ASN A 90 2.64 -4.80 4.02
CA ASN A 90 1.85 -5.97 3.60
C ASN A 90 0.43 -5.61 3.15
N GLY A 91 -0.18 -4.62 3.79
CA GLY A 91 -1.46 -4.10 3.32
C GLY A 91 -1.37 -3.46 1.94
N PHE A 92 -0.27 -2.79 1.61
CA PHE A 92 -0.07 -2.25 0.26
C PHE A 92 0.03 -3.39 -0.77
N GLN A 93 0.82 -4.41 -0.46
CA GLN A 93 0.94 -5.62 -1.30
C GLN A 93 -0.42 -6.30 -1.51
N VAL A 94 -1.24 -6.39 -0.47
CA VAL A 94 -2.61 -6.93 -0.53
C VAL A 94 -3.48 -6.14 -1.50
N LEU A 95 -3.51 -4.82 -1.40
CA LEU A 95 -4.34 -3.96 -2.25
C LEU A 95 -3.90 -4.01 -3.73
N VAL A 96 -2.59 -4.04 -3.98
CA VAL A 96 -2.03 -4.19 -5.33
C VAL A 96 -2.37 -5.57 -5.90
N LYS A 97 -2.12 -6.66 -5.15
CA LYS A 97 -2.39 -8.03 -5.63
C LYS A 97 -3.90 -8.33 -5.75
N MET A 98 -4.74 -7.62 -5.02
CA MET A 98 -6.20 -7.64 -5.19
C MET A 98 -6.62 -6.95 -6.50
N GLY A 99 -5.78 -6.06 -7.03
CA GLY A 99 -6.06 -5.25 -8.21
C GLY A 99 -6.87 -3.99 -7.91
N LEU A 100 -6.83 -3.51 -6.66
CA LEU A 100 -7.46 -2.23 -6.30
C LEU A 100 -6.49 -1.04 -6.43
N LEU A 101 -5.18 -1.30 -6.32
CA LEU A 101 -4.15 -0.29 -6.48
C LEU A 101 -3.18 -0.65 -7.63
N PRO A 102 -2.71 0.36 -8.40
CA PRO A 102 -3.20 1.74 -8.45
C PRO A 102 -4.68 1.81 -8.87
N GLY A 103 -5.42 2.83 -8.42
CA GLY A 103 -6.83 2.99 -8.76
C GLY A 103 -7.03 3.21 -10.27
N ASP A 104 -8.23 2.94 -10.78
CA ASP A 104 -8.62 3.26 -12.16
C ASP A 104 -9.95 4.03 -12.14
N ASP A 105 -10.30 4.69 -13.24
CA ASP A 105 -11.58 5.39 -13.41
C ASP A 105 -12.78 4.47 -13.11
N GLU A 106 -12.64 3.20 -13.48
CA GLU A 106 -13.57 2.12 -13.15
C GLU A 106 -13.01 1.29 -12.00
N VAL A 107 -13.79 1.14 -10.92
CA VAL A 107 -13.41 0.29 -9.78
C VAL A 107 -13.45 -1.18 -10.22
N SER A 108 -12.30 -1.66 -10.71
CA SER A 108 -12.05 -3.06 -11.06
C SER A 108 -11.19 -3.74 -10.00
N LEU A 109 -11.14 -5.07 -10.03
CA LEU A 109 -10.21 -5.87 -9.22
C LEU A 109 -9.25 -6.62 -10.16
N THR A 110 -8.77 -5.93 -11.19
CA THR A 110 -7.81 -6.45 -12.15
C THR A 110 -6.43 -5.98 -11.73
N GLN A 111 -5.52 -6.93 -11.54
CA GLN A 111 -4.17 -6.61 -11.10
C GLN A 111 -3.35 -6.07 -12.27
N THR A 112 -2.97 -4.79 -12.21
CA THR A 112 -2.16 -4.07 -13.22
C THR A 112 -0.74 -3.75 -12.73
N ALA A 113 -0.48 -3.99 -11.44
CA ALA A 113 0.83 -3.82 -10.82
C ALA A 113 1.13 -4.98 -9.85
N SER A 114 2.37 -5.09 -9.40
CA SER A 114 2.74 -5.98 -8.31
C SER A 114 3.88 -5.37 -7.49
N LEU A 115 4.03 -5.86 -6.27
CA LEU A 115 5.32 -5.81 -5.59
C LEU A 115 6.05 -7.13 -5.82
N ALA A 116 7.33 -7.04 -6.19
CA ALA A 116 8.23 -8.16 -6.42
C ALA A 116 9.36 -8.16 -5.38
N LEU A 117 10.20 -9.21 -5.41
CA LEU A 117 11.42 -9.28 -4.61
C LEU A 117 12.28 -8.03 -4.81
N ASN A 118 12.87 -7.55 -3.72
CA ASN A 118 13.88 -6.50 -3.80
C ASN A 118 15.05 -6.98 -4.66
N ASP A 119 15.64 -6.10 -5.47
CA ASP A 119 16.82 -6.47 -6.29
C ASP A 119 18.04 -6.83 -5.43
N SER A 120 18.07 -6.41 -4.15
CA SER A 120 19.10 -6.82 -3.20
C SER A 120 19.06 -8.31 -2.86
N GLY A 121 17.93 -8.99 -3.10
CA GLY A 121 17.70 -10.38 -2.69
C GLY A 121 17.58 -10.58 -1.17
N HIS A 122 17.54 -9.49 -0.38
CA HIS A 122 17.50 -9.53 1.09
C HIS A 122 16.28 -8.77 1.65
N TYR A 123 15.95 -9.09 2.89
CA TYR A 123 14.98 -8.32 3.66
C TYR A 123 15.60 -6.99 4.09
N GLU A 124 14.89 -5.90 3.81
CA GLU A 124 15.34 -4.55 4.12
C GLU A 124 14.73 -4.05 5.41
N ASN A 125 15.57 -3.65 6.37
CA ASN A 125 15.19 -3.00 7.61
C ASN A 125 16.04 -1.74 7.81
N ARG A 126 15.56 -0.59 7.33
CA ARG A 126 16.36 0.64 7.32
C ARG A 126 15.49 1.90 7.34
N TRP A 127 16.14 3.03 7.54
CA TRP A 127 15.54 4.34 7.33
C TRP A 127 15.75 4.81 5.90
N VAL A 128 14.70 5.33 5.28
CA VAL A 128 14.72 5.93 3.96
C VAL A 128 14.11 7.33 4.03
N THR A 129 14.36 8.12 2.99
CA THR A 129 13.73 9.42 2.80
C THR A 129 12.71 9.28 1.68
N LEU A 130 11.48 9.69 1.97
CA LEU A 130 10.37 9.69 1.03
C LEU A 130 9.94 11.12 0.75
N GLU A 131 9.58 11.38 -0.50
CA GLU A 131 8.98 12.63 -0.94
C GLU A 131 7.61 12.36 -1.55
N PHE A 132 6.67 13.25 -1.25
CA PHE A 132 5.26 13.14 -1.62
C PHE A 132 4.94 14.11 -2.74
N ASP A 133 4.19 13.65 -3.73
CA ASP A 133 3.71 14.50 -4.82
C ASP A 133 2.59 15.43 -4.31
N PRO A 134 2.79 16.77 -4.29
CA PRO A 134 1.79 17.70 -3.81
C PRO A 134 0.57 17.81 -4.73
N SER A 135 0.68 17.33 -5.98
CA SER A 135 -0.41 17.31 -6.96
C SER A 135 -1.28 16.05 -6.88
N SER A 136 -0.86 15.05 -6.10
CA SER A 136 -1.59 13.79 -5.95
C SER A 136 -2.97 13.99 -5.33
N PRO A 137 -4.02 13.29 -5.83
CA PRO A 137 -5.34 13.30 -5.21
C PRO A 137 -5.41 12.50 -3.90
N CYS A 138 -4.34 11.79 -3.52
CA CYS A 138 -4.29 10.94 -2.35
C CYS A 138 -4.62 11.71 -1.06
N ILE A 139 -5.73 11.35 -0.41
CA ILE A 139 -6.19 12.02 0.81
C ILE A 139 -5.26 11.82 2.01
N TRP A 140 -4.48 10.73 2.02
CA TRP A 140 -3.61 10.36 3.14
C TRP A 140 -2.32 11.19 3.20
N THR A 141 -1.93 11.82 2.09
CA THR A 141 -0.64 12.51 1.95
C THR A 141 -0.78 14.01 1.75
N LYS A 142 -1.98 14.56 1.93
CA LYS A 142 -2.26 16.00 1.78
C LYS A 142 -1.36 16.82 2.71
N GLY A 143 -0.63 17.77 2.14
CA GLY A 143 0.27 18.66 2.87
C GLY A 143 1.58 18.02 3.32
N MET A 144 1.84 16.75 2.98
CA MET A 144 3.12 16.11 3.23
C MET A 144 4.13 16.52 2.16
N GLN A 145 5.38 16.76 2.56
CA GLN A 145 6.46 17.18 1.64
C GLN A 145 7.52 16.10 1.54
N ARG A 146 8.41 16.01 2.54
CA ARG A 146 9.49 15.04 2.63
C ARG A 146 9.62 14.56 4.07
N ILE A 147 9.71 13.25 4.26
CA ILE A 147 9.87 12.65 5.59
C ILE A 147 10.90 11.53 5.58
N ARG A 148 11.47 11.25 6.75
CA ARG A 148 12.31 10.08 6.98
C ARG A 148 11.51 9.01 7.73
N VAL A 149 11.41 7.80 7.18
CA VAL A 149 10.59 6.72 7.73
C VAL A 149 11.33 5.37 7.71
N PRO A 150 10.96 4.44 8.60
CA PRO A 150 11.48 3.08 8.55
C PRO A 150 10.78 2.27 7.44
N VAL A 151 11.54 1.41 6.75
CA VAL A 151 11.04 0.39 5.82
C VAL A 151 11.46 -0.99 6.27
N ARG A 152 10.57 -1.97 6.07
CA ARG A 152 10.67 -3.34 6.59
C ARG A 152 10.05 -4.35 5.62
N HIS A 153 10.75 -4.72 4.54
CA HIS A 153 10.19 -5.59 3.49
C HIS A 153 11.24 -6.43 2.73
N GLY A 154 10.85 -7.64 2.30
CA GLY A 154 11.61 -8.45 1.33
C GLY A 154 11.07 -8.38 -0.10
N GLU A 155 9.80 -7.99 -0.25
CA GLU A 155 9.07 -7.89 -1.52
C GLU A 155 8.47 -6.49 -1.69
N GLY A 156 9.32 -5.47 -1.78
CA GLY A 156 8.89 -4.06 -1.86
C GLY A 156 8.98 -3.44 -3.24
N LYS A 157 9.49 -4.16 -4.25
CA LYS A 157 9.79 -3.58 -5.56
C LYS A 157 8.52 -3.37 -6.37
N PHE A 158 8.07 -2.13 -6.54
CA PHE A 158 6.92 -1.80 -7.38
C PHE A 158 7.24 -1.99 -8.86
N VAL A 159 6.44 -2.79 -9.54
CA VAL A 159 6.54 -3.14 -10.97
C VAL A 159 5.16 -3.24 -11.61
N THR A 160 5.13 -3.16 -12.92
CA THR A 160 3.94 -3.39 -13.76
C THR A 160 4.33 -4.25 -14.96
N ASP A 161 3.38 -4.97 -15.55
CA ASP A 161 3.57 -5.71 -16.79
C ASP A 161 3.60 -4.78 -18.02
N GLU A 162 2.95 -3.62 -17.93
CA GLU A 162 2.90 -2.63 -19.01
C GLU A 162 3.56 -1.31 -18.58
N ARG A 163 4.76 -1.02 -19.08
CA ARG A 163 5.51 0.20 -18.71
C ARG A 163 4.76 1.51 -19.00
N ALA A 164 3.89 1.53 -20.01
CA ALA A 164 3.08 2.70 -20.35
C ALA A 164 2.08 3.08 -19.23
N LEU A 165 1.70 2.14 -18.35
CA LEU A 165 0.85 2.45 -17.20
C LEU A 165 1.54 3.38 -16.20
N LEU A 166 2.88 3.35 -16.11
CA LEU A 166 3.62 4.29 -15.25
C LEU A 166 3.41 5.74 -15.68
N ASP A 167 3.36 6.00 -16.99
CA ASP A 167 3.12 7.34 -17.53
C ASP A 167 1.69 7.78 -17.23
N LYS A 168 0.70 6.91 -17.49
CA LYS A 168 -0.70 7.16 -17.12
C LYS A 168 -0.85 7.53 -15.64
N TRP A 169 -0.25 6.74 -14.74
CA TRP A 169 -0.33 6.98 -13.29
C TRP A 169 0.45 8.23 -12.85
N ALA A 170 1.51 8.60 -13.57
CA ALA A 170 2.23 9.85 -13.30
C ALA A 170 1.35 11.06 -13.68
N GLU A 171 0.72 11.01 -14.86
CA GLU A 171 -0.16 12.08 -15.36
C GLU A 171 -1.40 12.29 -14.49
N SER A 172 -1.94 11.22 -13.90
CA SER A 172 -3.08 11.28 -12.97
C SER A 172 -2.69 11.58 -11.51
N GLY A 173 -1.40 11.77 -11.20
CA GLY A 173 -0.91 12.02 -9.84
C GLY A 173 -1.02 10.80 -8.91
N GLN A 174 -1.17 9.59 -9.46
CA GLN A 174 -1.31 8.34 -8.70
C GLN A 174 0.02 7.74 -8.25
N LEU A 175 1.16 8.24 -8.74
CA LEU A 175 2.48 7.94 -8.21
C LEU A 175 2.80 8.85 -7.02
N VAL A 176 2.17 8.54 -5.89
CA VAL A 176 2.05 9.43 -4.71
C VAL A 176 3.38 9.68 -4.01
N VAL A 177 4.20 8.65 -3.85
CA VAL A 177 5.40 8.70 -2.99
C VAL A 177 6.58 8.09 -3.71
N ARG A 178 7.73 8.76 -3.64
CA ARG A 178 9.00 8.27 -4.20
C ARG A 178 10.11 8.24 -3.15
N TYR A 179 11.01 7.26 -3.26
CA TYR A 179 12.30 7.30 -2.59
C TYR A 179 13.11 8.48 -3.17
N VAL A 180 13.79 9.22 -2.31
CA VAL A 180 14.68 10.32 -2.69
C VAL A 180 15.99 10.25 -1.94
N ASP A 181 17.04 10.85 -2.51
CA ASP A 181 18.30 11.05 -1.82
C ASP A 181 18.16 12.17 -0.76
N PRO A 182 18.39 11.90 0.53
CA PRO A 182 18.29 12.91 1.58
C PRO A 182 19.22 14.12 1.39
N ASP A 183 20.34 13.96 0.69
CA ASP A 183 21.36 14.99 0.54
C ASP A 183 21.05 15.97 -0.61
N THR A 184 20.00 15.69 -1.39
CA THR A 184 19.57 16.55 -2.50
C THR A 184 18.57 17.62 -2.04
N PRO A 185 18.64 18.86 -2.57
CA PRO A 185 17.67 19.90 -2.25
C PRO A 185 16.24 19.50 -2.60
N TYR A 186 15.27 19.90 -1.76
CA TYR A 186 13.84 19.70 -2.04
C TYR A 186 13.33 20.69 -3.10
N PRO A 187 12.45 20.28 -4.04
CA PRO A 187 12.00 18.90 -4.30
C PRO A 187 13.00 18.12 -5.16
N SER A 188 13.05 16.80 -5.00
CA SER A 188 13.97 15.94 -5.79
C SER A 188 13.43 14.56 -6.21
N PRO A 189 12.13 14.40 -6.53
CA PRO A 189 11.67 13.14 -7.12
C PRO A 189 12.31 12.96 -8.50
N SER A 190 12.64 11.71 -8.84
CA SER A 190 13.18 11.37 -10.16
C SER A 190 12.67 10.01 -10.62
N ASP A 191 12.49 9.87 -11.92
CA ASP A 191 12.18 8.60 -12.58
C ASP A 191 13.45 7.76 -12.82
N GLU A 192 14.64 8.39 -12.76
CA GLU A 192 15.93 7.70 -12.82
C GLU A 192 16.14 6.86 -11.55
N PRO A 193 16.38 5.54 -11.66
CA PRO A 193 16.56 4.68 -10.50
C PRO A 193 17.68 5.17 -9.58
N LEU A 194 17.35 5.36 -8.31
CA LEU A 194 18.34 5.66 -7.30
C LEU A 194 19.20 4.41 -7.02
N PRO A 195 20.46 4.61 -6.59
CA PRO A 195 21.31 3.49 -6.20
C PRO A 195 20.80 2.87 -4.90
N TYR A 196 21.07 1.57 -4.74
CA TYR A 196 21.07 0.94 -3.43
C TYR A 196 22.23 1.52 -2.58
N PRO A 197 22.03 1.85 -1.29
CA PRO A 197 20.88 1.57 -0.45
C PRO A 197 19.76 2.62 -0.41
N THR A 198 19.90 3.74 -1.13
CA THR A 198 18.97 4.89 -1.11
C THR A 198 17.56 4.48 -1.57
N SER A 199 17.47 3.78 -2.71
CA SER A 199 16.30 2.96 -3.03
C SER A 199 16.56 1.54 -2.52
N PRO A 200 15.84 1.06 -1.49
CA PRO A 200 16.14 -0.24 -0.87
C PRO A 200 15.70 -1.44 -1.71
N ASN A 201 14.74 -1.24 -2.61
CA ASN A 201 14.10 -2.32 -3.38
C ASN A 201 14.24 -2.17 -4.90
N GLN A 202 14.82 -1.06 -5.39
CA GLN A 202 14.90 -0.74 -6.82
C GLN A 202 13.53 -0.72 -7.51
N SER A 203 12.50 -0.22 -6.82
CA SER A 203 11.19 0.05 -7.44
C SER A 203 11.36 0.92 -8.67
N TRP A 204 10.60 0.61 -9.73
CA TRP A 204 10.63 1.40 -10.95
C TRP A 204 10.21 2.84 -10.65
N ARG A 205 10.93 3.82 -11.24
CA ARG A 205 10.75 5.26 -10.98
C ARG A 205 10.80 5.64 -9.50
N ASN A 206 11.53 4.87 -8.69
CA ASN A 206 11.65 5.04 -7.25
C ASN A 206 10.30 5.04 -6.50
N ILE A 207 9.26 4.44 -7.07
CA ILE A 207 7.91 4.47 -6.49
C ILE A 207 7.89 3.71 -5.16
N ALA A 208 7.39 4.36 -4.11
CA ALA A 208 7.21 3.81 -2.77
C ALA A 208 5.74 3.72 -2.35
N GLY A 209 4.83 4.41 -3.06
CA GLY A 209 3.41 4.40 -2.78
C GLY A 209 2.59 4.93 -3.96
N VAL A 210 1.39 4.39 -4.11
CA VAL A 210 0.41 4.75 -5.16
C VAL A 210 -0.98 4.91 -4.54
N CYS A 211 -1.91 5.55 -5.26
CA CYS A 211 -3.31 5.65 -4.88
C CYS A 211 -4.28 5.30 -6.02
#